data_AF-A0A7C7WRD4-F1
#
_entry.id   AF-A0A7C7WRD4-F1
#
_cell.length_a   1.000
_cell.length_b   1.000
_cell.length_c   1.000
_cell.angle_alpha   90.00
_cell.angle_beta   90.00
_cell.angle_gamma   90.00
#
_symmetry.space_group_name_H-M   'P 1'
#
loop_
_entity.id
_entity.type
_entity.pdbx_description
1 polymer ?
#
loop_
_entity_poly.entity_id
_entity_poly.type
_entity_poly.pdbx_seq_one_letter_code
_entity_poly.pdbx_strand_id
1 'polypeptide(L)'
;MSHVRMYAYLRRLEAQGYVRSSREGRTSVYSARVQPKTVIRETIDDLIDHLFAGETLPLMRHLIDDRGINEDEIAEMQALLKRLEEGEQ
;
A
#
# COMPACT_ATOMS: atom_id res chain seq x y z
N MET A 1 8.63 10.73 27.34
CA MET A 1 8.33 10.76 25.89
C MET A 1 7.95 9.35 25.41
N SER A 2 6.76 9.20 24.84
CA SER A 2 6.34 8.24 23.78
C SER A 2 6.64 6.72 23.80
N HIS A 3 6.88 6.04 24.92
CA HIS A 3 7.03 4.56 24.88
C HIS A 3 5.70 3.80 24.70
N VAL A 4 4.59 4.32 25.23
CA VAL A 4 3.27 3.66 25.13
C VAL A 4 2.71 3.69 23.71
N ARG A 5 3.00 4.74 22.94
CA ARG A 5 2.53 4.87 21.54
C ARG A 5 3.17 3.83 20.62
N MET A 6 4.44 3.50 20.83
CA MET A 6 5.12 2.45 20.08
C MET A 6 4.54 1.07 20.40
N TYR A 7 4.25 0.80 21.67
CA TYR A 7 3.63 -0.46 22.08
C TYR A 7 2.21 -0.64 21.52
N ALA A 8 1.39 0.41 21.57
CA ALA A 8 0.05 0.40 20.98
C ALA A 8 0.09 0.23 19.45
N TYR A 9 1.06 0.89 18.79
CA TYR A 9 1.27 0.77 17.35
C TYR A 9 1.71 -0.65 16.95
N LEU A 10 2.67 -1.24 17.67
CA LEU A 10 3.12 -2.62 17.43
C LEU A 10 2.02 -3.65 17.68
N ARG A 11 1.17 -3.46 18.70
CA ARG A 11 -0.01 -4.31 18.93
C ARG A 11 -1.04 -4.20 17.82
N ARG A 12 -1.25 -3.00 17.26
CA ARG A 12 -2.16 -2.81 16.12
C ARG A 12 -1.63 -3.52 14.89
N LEU A 13 -0.32 -3.39 14.60
CA LEU A 13 0.32 -4.08 13.49
C LEU A 13 0.30 -5.61 13.65
N GLU A 14 0.45 -6.10 14.89
CA GLU A 14 0.30 -7.52 15.19
C GLU A 14 -1.13 -8.01 14.98
N ALA A 15 -2.14 -7.25 15.45
CA ALA A 15 -3.55 -7.57 15.24
C ALA A 15 -3.95 -7.58 13.76
N GLN A 16 -3.31 -6.73 12.95
CA GLN A 16 -3.48 -6.69 11.49
C GLN A 16 -2.61 -7.73 10.76
N GLY A 17 -1.82 -8.54 11.46
CA GLY A 17 -1.01 -9.62 10.88
C GLY A 17 0.33 -9.18 10.27
N TYR A 18 0.65 -7.88 10.32
CA TYR A 18 1.87 -7.31 9.71
C TYR A 18 3.15 -7.66 10.45
N VAL A 19 3.04 -7.90 11.75
CA VAL A 19 4.17 -8.17 12.66
C VAL A 19 3.84 -9.42 13.47
N ARG A 20 4.85 -10.26 13.72
CA ARG A 20 4.72 -11.40 14.63
C ARG A 20 5.49 -11.07 15.90
N SER A 21 4.89 -11.30 17.06
CA SER A 21 5.64 -11.31 18.32
C SER A 21 6.08 -12.73 18.68
N SER A 22 7.31 -12.87 19.12
CA SER A 22 7.81 -14.07 19.80
C SER A 22 8.36 -13.66 21.17
N ARG A 23 8.14 -14.48 22.19
CA ARG A 23 8.69 -14.23 23.53
C ARG A 23 10.03 -14.92 23.66
N GLU A 24 11.09 -14.13 23.72
CA GLU A 24 12.40 -14.59 24.18
C GLU A 24 12.57 -14.17 25.65
N GLY A 25 12.30 -15.11 26.57
CA GLY A 25 12.38 -14.86 28.00
C GLY A 25 11.36 -13.84 28.50
N ARG A 26 11.84 -12.72 29.08
CA ARG A 26 10.99 -11.60 29.57
C ARG A 26 10.76 -10.51 28.53
N THR A 27 11.30 -10.67 27.32
CA THR A 27 11.26 -9.66 26.26
C THR A 27 10.38 -10.14 25.11
N SER A 28 9.46 -9.27 24.66
CA SER A 28 8.70 -9.52 23.43
C SER A 28 9.51 -9.00 22.25
N VAL A 29 9.94 -9.91 21.37
CA VAL A 29 10.64 -9.60 20.13
C VAL A 29 9.60 -9.54 19.01
N TYR A 30 9.49 -8.39 18.35
CA TYR A 30 8.57 -8.18 17.23
C TYR A 30 9.36 -8.26 15.93
N SER A 31 8.97 -9.13 15.01
CA SER A 31 9.57 -9.26 13.68
C SER A 31 8.55 -9.02 12.59
N ALA A 32 8.94 -8.30 11.53
CA ALA A 32 8.09 -8.03 10.39
C ALA A 32 7.76 -9.36 9.69
N ARG A 33 6.47 -9.60 9.45
CA ARG A 33 5.96 -10.89 8.99
C ARG A 33 5.60 -10.89 7.50
N VAL A 34 5.55 -9.71 6.88
CA VAL A 34 5.13 -9.51 5.49
C VAL A 34 6.04 -8.53 4.77
N GLN A 35 6.29 -8.78 3.49
CA GLN A 35 7.05 -7.87 2.64
C GLN A 35 6.20 -6.61 2.36
N PRO A 36 6.75 -5.39 2.53
CA PRO A 36 5.99 -4.14 2.39
C PRO A 36 5.19 -4.00 1.09
N LYS A 37 5.64 -4.64 0.00
CA LYS A 37 5.00 -4.58 -1.32
C LYS A 37 3.63 -5.26 -1.37
N THR A 38 3.41 -6.34 -0.63
CA THR A 38 2.13 -7.07 -0.63
C THR A 38 1.04 -6.26 0.06
N VAL A 39 1.39 -5.61 1.18
CA VAL A 39 0.47 -4.82 2.00
C VAL A 39 -0.09 -3.61 1.27
N ILE A 40 0.78 -2.89 0.55
CA ILE A 40 0.38 -1.68 -0.18
C ILE A 40 -0.60 -2.04 -1.30
N ARG A 41 -0.33 -3.13 -2.03
CA ARG A 41 -1.22 -3.59 -3.09
C ARG A 41 -2.61 -3.96 -2.56
N GLU A 42 -2.66 -4.81 -1.54
CA GLU A 42 -3.93 -5.22 -0.90
C GLU A 42 -4.71 -4.00 -0.39
N THR A 43 -4.03 -3.05 0.24
CA THR A 43 -4.67 -1.82 0.75
C THR A 43 -5.23 -0.94 -0.37
N ILE A 44 -4.53 -0.86 -1.51
CA ILE A 44 -4.98 -0.08 -2.67
C ILE A 44 -6.17 -0.78 -3.33
N ASP A 45 -6.11 -2.10 -3.49
CA ASP A 45 -7.20 -2.90 -4.07
C ASP A 45 -8.48 -2.75 -3.22
N ASP A 46 -8.37 -2.89 -1.89
CA ASP A 46 -9.49 -2.67 -0.95
C ASP A 46 -10.08 -1.25 -1.04
N LEU A 47 -9.22 -0.24 -1.26
CA LEU A 47 -9.63 1.15 -1.41
C LEU A 47 -10.37 1.39 -2.73
N ILE A 48 -9.90 0.80 -3.83
CA ILE A 48 -10.55 0.87 -5.14
C ILE A 48 -11.93 0.22 -5.06
N ASP A 49 -12.02 -0.95 -4.44
CA ASP A 49 -13.29 -1.66 -4.26
C ASP A 49 -14.28 -0.85 -3.43
N HIS A 50 -13.83 -0.22 -2.33
CA HIS A 50 -14.73 0.48 -1.42
C HIS A 50 -15.14 1.88 -1.88
N LEU A 51 -14.23 2.64 -2.50
CA LEU A 51 -14.47 4.04 -2.87
C LEU A 51 -14.88 4.23 -4.33
N PHE A 52 -14.47 3.32 -5.21
CA PHE A 52 -14.66 3.42 -6.65
C PHE A 52 -15.39 2.20 -7.22
N ALA A 53 -16.02 1.39 -6.37
CA ALA A 53 -16.79 0.20 -6.76
C ALA A 53 -15.99 -0.79 -7.64
N GLY A 54 -14.67 -0.86 -7.43
CA GLY A 54 -13.78 -1.73 -8.20
C GLY A 54 -13.26 -1.11 -9.50
N GLU A 55 -13.65 0.12 -9.83
CA GLU A 55 -13.21 0.79 -11.05
C GLU A 55 -11.94 1.64 -10.82
N THR A 56 -10.85 1.30 -11.51
CA THR A 56 -9.57 2.01 -11.39
C THR A 56 -9.55 3.37 -12.11
N LEU A 57 -10.34 3.53 -13.19
CA LEU A 57 -10.37 4.75 -14.00
C LEU A 57 -10.84 5.99 -13.21
N PRO A 58 -11.92 5.92 -12.41
CA PRO A 58 -12.32 7.02 -11.53
C PRO A 58 -11.23 7.49 -10.56
N LEU A 59 -10.46 6.57 -9.97
CA LEU A 59 -9.32 6.91 -9.12
C LEU A 59 -8.25 7.69 -9.90
N MET A 60 -7.86 7.17 -11.07
CA MET A 60 -6.87 7.83 -11.92
C MET A 60 -7.32 9.23 -12.33
N ARG A 61 -8.58 9.40 -12.71
CA ARG A 61 -9.15 10.70 -13.05
C ARG A 61 -9.05 11.69 -11.89
N HIS A 62 -9.41 11.26 -10.68
CA HIS A 62 -9.29 12.11 -9.49
C HIS A 62 -7.84 12.51 -9.20
N LEU A 63 -6.87 11.59 -9.38
CA LEU A 63 -5.45 11.90 -9.20
C LEU A 63 -4.94 12.91 -10.24
N ILE A 64 -5.36 12.77 -11.50
CA ILE A 64 -5.01 13.67 -12.60
C ILE A 64 -5.61 15.07 -12.38
N ASP A 65 -6.92 15.11 -12.10
CA ASP A 65 -7.69 16.37 -12.04
C ASP A 65 -7.34 17.19 -10.78
N ASP A 66 -7.12 16.55 -9.62
CA ASP A 66 -6.96 17.28 -8.34
C ASP A 66 -5.50 17.48 -7.91
N ARG A 67 -4.57 16.59 -8.27
CA ARG A 67 -3.15 16.74 -7.90
C ARG A 67 -2.29 17.32 -9.01
N GLY A 68 -2.79 17.31 -10.24
CA GLY A 68 -1.99 17.60 -11.42
C GLY A 68 -0.95 16.51 -11.68
N ILE A 69 -0.56 16.38 -12.94
CA ILE A 69 0.49 15.48 -13.38
C ILE A 69 1.49 16.33 -14.18
N ASN A 70 2.78 16.14 -13.92
CA ASN A 70 3.84 16.82 -14.66
C ASN A 70 4.24 16.05 -15.93
N GLU A 71 4.99 16.68 -16.83
CA GLU A 71 5.34 16.09 -18.14
C GLU A 71 6.10 14.75 -18.03
N ASP A 72 6.97 14.60 -17.02
CA ASP A 72 7.72 13.36 -16.78
C ASP A 72 6.79 12.22 -16.34
N GLU A 73 5.83 12.52 -15.47
CA GLU A 73 4.80 11.58 -15.02
C GLU A 73 3.86 11.17 -16.16
N ILE A 74 3.52 12.09 -17.09
CA ILE A 74 2.78 11.74 -18.32
C ILE A 74 3.59 10.75 -19.17
N ALA A 75 4.88 11.02 -19.37
CA ALA A 75 5.74 10.17 -20.17
C ALA A 75 5.90 8.77 -19.57
N GLU A 76 6.05 8.67 -18.24
CA GLU A 76 6.09 7.38 -17.53
C GLU A 76 4.77 6.62 -17.72
N MET A 77 3.63 7.29 -17.58
CA MET A 77 2.32 6.68 -17.73
C MET A 77 2.07 6.18 -19.16
N GLN A 78 2.48 6.95 -20.18
CA GLN A 78 2.45 6.52 -21.58
C GLN A 78 3.33 5.28 -21.83
N ALA A 79 4.52 5.23 -21.22
CA ALA A 79 5.40 4.06 -21.33
C ALA A 79 4.79 2.82 -20.68
N LEU A 80 4.10 2.96 -19.54
CA LEU A 80 3.38 1.86 -18.90
C LEU A 80 2.21 1.36 -19.77
N LEU A 81 1.43 2.26 -20.36
CA LEU A 81 0.33 1.90 -21.27
C LEU A 81 0.85 1.14 -22.49
N LYS A 82 1.90 1.65 -23.13
CA LYS A 82 2.55 0.99 -24.26
C LYS A 82 3.02 -0.42 -23.92
N ARG A 83 3.62 -0.62 -22.74
CA ARG A 83 4.04 -1.95 -22.28
C ARG A 83 2.88 -2.92 -22.07
N LEU A 84 1.71 -2.42 -21.65
CA LEU A 84 0.51 -3.25 -21.52
C LEU A 84 -0.03 -3.64 -22.90
N GLU A 85 -0.10 -2.69 -23.83
CA GLU A 85 -0.52 -2.94 -25.22
C GLU A 85 0.43 -3.91 -25.97
N GLU A 86 1.73 -3.82 -25.71
CA GLU A 86 2.75 -4.72 -26.29
C GLU A 86 2.77 -6.10 -25.61
N GLY A 87 2.33 -6.20 -24.35
CA GLY A 87 2.29 -7.43 -23.56
C GLY A 87 0.98 -8.24 -23.71
N GLU A 88 -0.04 -7.67 -24.37
CA GLU A 88 -1.30 -8.34 -24.71
C GLU A 88 -1.32 -8.94 -26.14
N GLN A 89 -0.15 -9.13 -26.76
CA GLN A 89 0.01 -9.82 -28.06
C GLN A 89 0.50 -11.27 -27.91
#